data_AF-A0A5D0W0H2-F1
#
_entry.id   AF-A0A5D0W0H2-F1
#
_cell.length_a   1.000
_cell.length_b   1.000
_cell.length_c   1.000
_cell.angle_alpha   90.00
_cell.angle_beta   90.00
_cell.angle_gamma   90.00
#
_symmetry.space_group_name_H-M   'P 1'
#
loop_
_entity.id
_entity.type
_entity.pdbx_description
1 polymer ?
#
loop_
_entity_poly.entity_id
_entity_poly.type
_entity_poly.pdbx_seq_one_letter_code
_entity_poly.pdbx_strand_id
1 'polypeptide(L)'
;PAVMQELEWKTSCGCAKCRPALNYYLVCDWPDEYADDYQSRFINERVHANIQKDGTYSVVPRMWGGVTNSNELRAIADVVDKFEIPMVKVTGGQRIDLLGIEKEDLPAVWADLGKAGFVSGQAYAKGLRTVKTCVGSDWCRFGTQDST
;
A
#
# COMPACT_ATOMS: atom_id res chain seq x y z
N PRO A 1 -19.58 -3.16 20.84
CA PRO A 1 -18.37 -3.19 21.70
C PRO A 1 -18.54 -2.20 22.85
N ALA A 2 -17.97 -2.50 24.04
CA ALA A 2 -18.16 -1.67 25.24
C ALA A 2 -17.80 -0.18 25.00
N VAL A 3 -16.71 0.09 24.29
CA VAL A 3 -16.28 1.47 23.95
C VAL A 3 -17.32 2.23 23.13
N MET A 4 -17.99 1.59 22.17
CA MET A 4 -19.01 2.25 21.35
C MET A 4 -20.30 2.54 22.16
N GLN A 5 -20.60 1.72 23.16
CA GLN A 5 -21.72 1.94 24.07
C GLN A 5 -21.41 3.09 25.04
N GLU A 6 -20.19 3.14 25.57
CA GLU A 6 -19.70 4.23 26.43
C GLU A 6 -19.71 5.58 25.70
N LEU A 7 -19.38 5.58 24.41
CA LEU A 7 -19.45 6.76 23.54
C LEU A 7 -20.88 7.06 23.04
N GLU A 8 -21.90 6.38 23.56
CA GLU A 8 -23.32 6.56 23.25
C GLU A 8 -23.65 6.50 21.74
N TRP A 9 -23.01 5.58 21.01
CA TRP A 9 -23.27 5.45 19.57
C TRP A 9 -24.71 5.01 19.30
N LYS A 10 -25.36 5.71 18.36
CA LYS A 10 -26.75 5.41 17.96
C LYS A 10 -26.88 4.16 17.08
N THR A 11 -25.78 3.65 16.53
CA THR A 11 -25.76 2.47 15.65
C THR A 11 -24.63 1.54 16.05
N SER A 12 -24.82 0.23 15.85
CA SER A 12 -23.85 -0.82 16.18
C SER A 12 -22.52 -0.72 15.41
N CYS A 13 -22.54 -0.06 14.24
CA CYS A 13 -21.39 0.08 13.35
C CYS A 13 -20.84 1.53 13.29
N GLY A 14 -21.46 2.48 13.99
CA GLY A 14 -21.17 3.90 13.84
C GLY A 14 -21.43 4.41 12.43
N CYS A 15 -20.68 5.44 12.04
CA CYS A 15 -20.66 5.98 10.67
C CYS A 15 -19.27 5.81 10.03
N ALA A 16 -19.15 6.16 8.75
CA ALA A 16 -17.91 6.11 7.96
C ALA A 16 -16.78 7.03 8.47
N LYS A 17 -16.99 7.81 9.53
CA LYS A 17 -15.98 8.64 10.19
C LYS A 17 -15.67 8.17 11.60
N CYS A 18 -16.70 7.90 12.40
CA CYS A 18 -16.53 7.55 13.81
C CYS A 18 -15.80 6.23 14.02
N ARG A 19 -16.13 5.19 13.25
CA ARG A 19 -15.52 3.86 13.40
C ARG A 19 -14.05 3.81 12.99
N PRO A 20 -13.64 4.37 11.83
CA PRO A 20 -12.22 4.49 11.51
C PRO A 20 -11.46 5.36 12.53
N ALA A 21 -12.04 6.48 12.98
CA ALA A 21 -11.39 7.37 13.94
C ALA A 21 -11.17 6.69 15.29
N LEU A 22 -12.18 5.99 15.81
CA LEU A 22 -12.07 5.25 17.05
C LEU A 22 -10.98 4.18 16.96
N ASN A 23 -10.98 3.39 15.88
CA ASN A 23 -9.96 2.37 15.66
C ASN A 23 -8.54 2.97 15.60
N TYR A 24 -8.38 4.10 14.92
CA TYR A 24 -7.10 4.80 14.83
C TYR A 24 -6.57 5.20 16.22
N TYR A 25 -7.37 5.87 17.04
CA TYR A 25 -6.93 6.32 18.37
C TYR A 25 -6.61 5.14 19.28
N LEU A 26 -7.44 4.08 19.27
CA LEU A 26 -7.21 2.91 20.10
C LEU A 26 -5.93 2.14 19.70
N VAL A 27 -5.65 2.01 18.40
CA VAL A 27 -4.40 1.40 17.91
C VAL A 27 -3.19 2.29 18.22
N CYS A 28 -3.32 3.61 18.16
CA CYS A 28 -2.23 4.53 18.47
C CYS A 28 -1.87 4.56 19.96
N ASP A 29 -2.87 4.57 20.83
CA ASP A 29 -2.66 4.67 22.28
C ASP A 29 -2.30 3.30 22.90
N TRP A 30 -2.82 2.20 22.34
CA TRP A 30 -2.61 0.83 22.83
C TRP A 30 -2.24 -0.17 21.73
N PRO A 31 -1.10 0.00 21.05
CA PRO A 31 -0.74 -0.79 19.88
C PRO A 31 -0.58 -2.30 20.15
N ASP A 32 -0.19 -2.67 21.37
CA ASP A 32 0.05 -4.07 21.75
C ASP A 32 -1.14 -4.73 22.47
N GLU A 33 -2.14 -3.95 22.88
CA GLU A 33 -3.29 -4.45 23.67
C GLU A 33 -4.60 -4.41 22.87
N TYR A 34 -4.80 -3.39 22.05
CA TYR A 34 -6.02 -3.22 21.31
C TYR A 34 -6.00 -4.04 20.02
N ALA A 35 -6.98 -4.92 19.86
CA ALA A 35 -7.17 -5.66 18.62
C ALA A 35 -7.73 -4.75 17.51
N ASP A 36 -6.90 -4.51 16.48
CA ASP A 36 -7.26 -3.69 15.31
C ASP A 36 -8.55 -4.17 14.64
N ASP A 37 -9.54 -3.28 14.55
CA ASP A 37 -10.77 -3.50 13.79
C ASP A 37 -10.51 -3.29 12.30
N TYR A 38 -10.01 -4.33 11.63
CA TYR A 38 -9.65 -4.29 10.21
C TYR A 38 -10.81 -3.82 9.29
N GLN A 39 -12.07 -4.07 9.67
CA GLN A 39 -13.24 -3.66 8.90
C GLN A 39 -13.50 -2.15 8.99
N SER A 40 -12.97 -1.48 10.01
CA SER A 40 -13.04 -0.03 10.15
C SER A 40 -12.13 0.71 9.17
N ARG A 41 -11.08 0.05 8.65
CA ARG A 41 -10.12 0.66 7.73
C ARG A 41 -10.74 0.94 6.37
N PHE A 42 -10.21 1.94 5.67
CA PHE A 42 -10.61 2.23 4.29
C PHE A 42 -10.34 1.02 3.38
N ILE A 43 -11.14 0.86 2.31
CA ILE A 43 -11.01 -0.29 1.40
C ILE A 43 -9.58 -0.48 0.90
N ASN A 44 -8.89 0.62 0.60
CA ASN A 44 -7.53 0.55 0.08
C ASN A 44 -6.53 -0.06 1.07
N GLU A 45 -6.73 0.18 2.37
CA GLU A 45 -5.92 -0.45 3.42
C GLU A 45 -6.24 -1.94 3.57
N ARG A 46 -7.49 -2.30 3.32
CA ARG A 46 -7.96 -3.68 3.47
C ARG A 46 -7.51 -4.60 2.34
N VAL A 47 -7.37 -4.07 1.13
CA VAL A 47 -6.98 -4.84 -0.06
C VAL A 47 -5.56 -4.53 -0.52
N HIS A 48 -4.84 -3.69 0.22
CA HIS A 48 -3.49 -3.25 -0.10
C HIS A 48 -3.33 -2.62 -1.49
N ALA A 49 -4.40 -2.06 -2.07
CA ALA A 49 -4.46 -1.53 -3.43
C ALA A 49 -5.31 -0.25 -3.47
N ASN A 50 -5.12 0.61 -4.46
CA ASN A 50 -5.87 1.87 -4.56
C ASN A 50 -7.03 1.73 -5.55
N ILE A 51 -8.27 1.96 -5.09
CA ILE A 51 -9.44 2.01 -5.98
C ILE A 51 -9.35 3.20 -6.95
N GLN A 52 -9.65 2.95 -8.22
CA GLN A 52 -9.62 3.92 -9.32
C GLN A 52 -11.02 4.41 -9.67
N LYS A 53 -11.11 5.43 -10.52
CA LYS A 53 -12.37 6.07 -10.91
C LYS A 53 -13.37 5.13 -11.61
N ASP A 54 -12.87 4.08 -12.25
CA ASP A 54 -13.64 3.09 -13.01
C ASP A 54 -13.96 1.84 -12.19
N GLY A 55 -13.59 1.81 -10.91
CA GLY A 55 -13.81 0.67 -10.01
C GLY A 55 -12.69 -0.36 -10.01
N THR A 56 -11.73 -0.28 -10.93
CA THR A 56 -10.52 -1.10 -10.92
C THR A 56 -9.56 -0.65 -9.82
N TYR A 57 -8.46 -1.37 -9.64
CA TYR A 57 -7.47 -1.12 -8.61
C TYR A 57 -6.09 -0.85 -9.21
N SER A 58 -5.25 -0.18 -8.41
CA SER A 58 -3.83 -0.09 -8.68
C SER A 58 -2.99 -0.67 -7.56
N VAL A 59 -1.91 -1.36 -7.95
CA VAL A 59 -0.96 -2.04 -7.08
C VAL A 59 0.41 -1.40 -7.26
N VAL A 60 1.01 -1.00 -6.14
CA VAL A 60 2.36 -0.42 -6.09
C VAL A 60 3.22 -1.32 -5.22
N PRO A 61 4.08 -2.18 -5.79
CA PRO A 61 5.08 -2.92 -5.03
C PRO A 61 6.05 -1.96 -4.33
N ARG A 62 6.53 -2.33 -3.14
CA ARG A 62 7.50 -1.52 -2.40
C ARG A 62 8.87 -1.61 -3.08
N MET A 63 9.40 -0.44 -3.45
CA MET A 63 10.79 -0.27 -3.91
C MET A 63 11.46 0.74 -2.98
N TRP A 64 12.50 0.32 -2.26
CA TRP A 64 13.20 1.14 -1.27
C TRP A 64 14.18 2.07 -1.99
N GLY A 65 14.03 3.39 -1.83
CA GLY A 65 14.84 4.36 -2.59
C GLY A 65 14.69 4.29 -4.11
N GLY A 66 13.68 3.55 -4.61
CA GLY A 66 13.56 3.22 -6.03
C GLY A 66 14.60 2.23 -6.55
N VAL A 67 15.32 1.54 -5.65
CA VAL A 67 16.25 0.48 -6.00
C VAL A 67 15.48 -0.78 -6.36
N THR A 68 15.96 -1.48 -7.38
CA THR A 68 15.42 -2.77 -7.83
C THR A 68 16.51 -3.59 -8.53
N ASN A 69 16.20 -4.82 -8.87
CA ASN A 69 17.08 -5.72 -9.62
C ASN A 69 16.36 -6.37 -10.82
N SER A 70 17.10 -7.10 -11.65
CA SER A 70 16.54 -7.71 -12.85
C SER A 70 15.47 -8.76 -12.57
N ASN A 71 15.51 -9.45 -11.43
CA ASN A 71 14.54 -10.50 -11.10
C ASN A 71 13.21 -9.87 -10.65
N GLU A 72 13.27 -8.82 -9.83
CA GLU A 72 12.13 -8.00 -9.46
C GLU A 72 11.45 -7.36 -10.68
N LEU A 73 12.24 -6.78 -11.60
CA LEU A 73 11.71 -6.20 -12.83
C LEU A 73 11.03 -7.26 -13.73
N ARG A 74 11.63 -8.45 -13.84
CA ARG A 74 11.00 -9.58 -14.55
C ARG A 74 9.70 -10.01 -13.89
N ALA A 75 9.67 -10.15 -12.57
CA ALA A 75 8.45 -10.51 -11.85
C ALA A 75 7.31 -9.48 -12.05
N ILE A 76 7.65 -8.18 -12.07
CA ILE A 76 6.68 -7.14 -12.41
C ILE A 76 6.16 -7.33 -13.84
N ALA A 77 7.05 -7.56 -14.81
CA ALA A 77 6.66 -7.79 -16.20
C ALA A 77 5.78 -9.04 -16.36
N ASP A 78 6.16 -10.15 -15.73
CA ASP A 78 5.40 -11.41 -15.77
C ASP A 78 3.99 -11.24 -15.19
N VAL A 79 3.85 -10.46 -14.10
CA VAL A 79 2.55 -10.11 -13.52
C VAL A 79 1.74 -9.22 -14.45
N VAL A 80 2.36 -8.23 -15.09
CA VAL A 80 1.69 -7.36 -16.06
C VAL A 80 1.12 -8.18 -17.22
N ASP A 81 1.92 -9.09 -17.78
CA ASP A 81 1.49 -9.94 -18.89
C ASP A 81 0.41 -10.94 -18.45
N LYS A 82 0.59 -11.60 -17.30
CA LYS A 82 -0.33 -12.63 -16.81
C LYS A 82 -1.75 -12.11 -16.53
N PHE A 83 -1.85 -10.91 -15.98
CA PHE A 83 -3.12 -10.29 -15.61
C PHE A 83 -3.58 -9.23 -16.62
N GLU A 84 -2.93 -9.18 -17.80
CA GLU A 84 -3.23 -8.24 -18.89
C GLU A 84 -3.36 -6.78 -18.40
N ILE A 85 -2.46 -6.37 -17.49
CA ILE A 85 -2.56 -5.07 -16.81
C ILE A 85 -2.35 -3.95 -17.85
N PRO A 86 -3.34 -3.07 -18.07
CA PRO A 86 -3.34 -2.18 -19.23
C PRO A 86 -2.37 -0.99 -19.11
N MET A 87 -1.95 -0.63 -17.89
CA MET A 87 -1.05 0.50 -17.68
C MET A 87 -0.02 0.23 -16.59
N VAL A 88 1.24 0.47 -16.95
CA VAL A 88 2.38 0.47 -16.04
C VAL A 88 2.96 1.89 -15.99
N LYS A 89 3.00 2.50 -14.80
CA LYS A 89 3.43 3.89 -14.62
C LYS A 89 4.58 4.00 -13.64
N VAL A 90 5.70 4.57 -14.08
CA VAL A 90 6.72 5.09 -13.16
C VAL A 90 6.17 6.33 -12.46
N THR A 91 6.10 6.27 -11.14
CA THR A 91 5.57 7.34 -10.29
C THR A 91 6.66 8.33 -9.93
N GLY A 92 6.25 9.56 -9.57
CA GLY A 92 7.19 10.55 -9.05
C GLY A 92 7.94 10.09 -7.79
N GLY A 93 7.46 9.05 -7.09
CA GLY A 93 8.08 8.46 -5.90
C GLY A 93 9.12 7.37 -6.18
N GLN A 94 9.63 7.28 -7.42
CA GLN A 94 10.59 6.25 -7.87
C GLN A 94 10.07 4.83 -7.64
N ARG A 95 8.80 4.60 -7.99
CA ARG A 95 8.14 3.29 -7.89
C ARG A 95 7.38 3.00 -9.17
N ILE A 96 7.05 1.74 -9.40
CA ILE A 96 6.21 1.30 -10.51
C ILE A 96 4.78 1.06 -9.99
N ASP A 97 3.79 1.66 -10.64
CA ASP A 97 2.36 1.52 -10.37
C ASP A 97 1.71 0.71 -11.48
N LEU A 98 0.95 -0.31 -11.11
CA LEU A 98 0.24 -1.24 -11.99
C LEU A 98 -1.24 -0.90 -11.91
N LEU A 99 -1.84 -0.37 -12.98
CA LEU A 99 -3.20 0.19 -12.97
C LEU A 99 -4.14 -0.60 -13.87
N GLY A 100 -5.38 -0.77 -13.41
CA GLY A 100 -6.45 -1.44 -14.16
C GLY A 100 -6.67 -2.90 -13.73
N ILE A 101 -6.35 -3.24 -12.49
CA ILE A 101 -6.48 -4.61 -11.96
C ILE A 101 -7.89 -4.80 -11.40
N GLU A 102 -8.56 -5.90 -11.76
CA GLU A 102 -9.86 -6.26 -11.19
C GLU A 102 -9.73 -6.67 -9.72
N LYS A 103 -10.79 -6.45 -8.94
CA LYS A 103 -10.74 -6.68 -7.48
C LYS A 103 -10.42 -8.13 -7.13
N GLU A 104 -10.97 -9.05 -7.91
CA GLU A 104 -10.89 -10.50 -7.72
C GLU A 104 -9.46 -11.02 -7.95
N ASP A 105 -8.68 -10.33 -8.78
CA ASP A 105 -7.30 -10.69 -9.11
C ASP A 105 -6.27 -10.20 -8.10
N LEU A 106 -6.64 -9.23 -7.25
CA LEU A 106 -5.71 -8.64 -6.27
C LEU A 106 -4.97 -9.69 -5.41
N PRO A 107 -5.61 -10.74 -4.85
CA PRO A 107 -4.88 -11.74 -4.07
C PRO A 107 -3.84 -12.50 -4.91
N ALA A 108 -4.15 -12.80 -6.17
CA ALA A 108 -3.25 -13.53 -7.07
C ALA A 108 -2.08 -12.65 -7.52
N VAL A 109 -2.34 -11.38 -7.84
CA VAL A 109 -1.31 -10.38 -8.14
C VAL A 109 -0.34 -10.24 -6.96
N TRP A 110 -0.85 -10.09 -5.73
CA TRP A 110 0.00 -9.99 -4.55
C TRP A 110 0.75 -11.28 -4.25
N ALA A 111 0.16 -12.44 -4.48
CA ALA A 111 0.85 -13.72 -4.31
C ALA A 111 2.05 -13.85 -5.27
N ASP A 112 1.90 -13.45 -6.53
CA ASP A 112 2.99 -13.53 -7.52
C ASP A 112 4.08 -12.49 -7.28
N LEU A 113 3.71 -11.25 -6.97
CA LEU A 113 4.67 -10.22 -6.55
C LEU A 113 5.41 -10.62 -5.26
N GLY A 114 4.69 -11.23 -4.31
CA GLY A 114 5.24 -11.69 -3.03
C GLY A 114 6.29 -12.81 -3.19
N LYS A 115 6.14 -13.69 -4.19
CA LYS A 115 7.17 -14.71 -4.52
C LYS A 115 8.50 -14.07 -4.95
N ALA A 116 8.45 -12.87 -5.53
CA ALA A 116 9.63 -12.10 -5.88
C ALA A 116 10.17 -11.23 -4.72
N GLY A 117 9.57 -11.32 -3.53
CA GLY A 117 9.98 -10.57 -2.34
C GLY A 117 9.32 -9.20 -2.18
N PHE A 118 8.38 -8.84 -3.05
CA PHE A 118 7.67 -7.57 -2.91
C PHE A 118 6.67 -7.60 -1.76
N VAL A 119 6.63 -6.49 -1.02
CA VAL A 119 5.56 -6.14 -0.07
C VAL A 119 4.76 -4.96 -0.60
N SER A 120 3.61 -4.68 0.01
CA SER A 120 2.81 -3.52 -0.37
C SER A 120 3.60 -2.22 -0.18
N GLY A 121 3.60 -1.37 -1.22
CA GLY A 121 4.17 -0.03 -1.17
C GLY A 121 3.32 0.98 -0.41
N GLN A 122 2.14 0.56 0.12
CA GLN A 122 1.21 1.36 0.91
C GLN A 122 0.89 2.73 0.28
N ALA A 123 0.80 2.79 -1.05
CA ALA A 123 0.59 4.04 -1.79
C ALA A 123 -0.72 4.78 -1.41
N TYR A 124 -1.68 4.04 -0.85
CA TYR A 124 -2.98 4.50 -0.40
C TYR A 124 -3.03 4.99 1.05
N ALA A 125 -2.04 4.64 1.88
CA ALA A 125 -2.11 4.88 3.32
C ALA A 125 -1.90 6.37 3.65
N LYS A 126 -2.55 6.84 4.72
CA LYS A 126 -2.25 8.14 5.36
C LYS A 126 -1.00 7.98 6.25
N GLY A 127 0.14 7.72 5.62
CA GLY A 127 1.42 7.47 6.29
C GLY A 127 2.63 7.78 5.41
N LEU A 128 3.81 7.30 5.82
CA LEU A 128 5.07 7.43 5.08
C LEU A 128 5.00 6.62 3.77
N ARG A 129 4.71 7.31 2.66
CA ARG A 129 4.46 6.64 1.36
C ARG A 129 5.74 6.31 0.59
N THR A 130 6.65 7.27 0.47
CA THR A 130 7.89 7.12 -0.29
C THR A 130 8.96 8.03 0.30
N VAL A 131 10.18 7.51 0.37
CA VAL A 131 11.40 8.28 0.57
C VAL A 131 12.13 8.22 -0.75
N LYS A 132 12.27 9.37 -1.42
CA LYS A 132 12.99 9.44 -2.68
C LYS A 132 14.46 9.66 -2.39
N THR A 133 15.30 8.88 -3.03
CA THR A 133 16.76 9.00 -2.91
C THR A 133 17.37 9.16 -4.29
N CYS A 134 18.55 9.74 -4.38
CA CYS A 134 19.36 9.66 -5.60
C CYS A 134 20.28 8.44 -5.50
N VAL A 135 21.20 8.30 -6.44
CA VAL A 135 22.19 7.22 -6.44
C VAL A 135 23.37 7.44 -5.46
N GLY A 136 23.28 8.46 -4.60
CA GLY A 136 24.21 8.70 -3.49
C GLY A 136 25.65 8.99 -3.90
N SER A 137 26.55 9.00 -2.91
CA SER A 137 28.00 9.07 -3.09
C SER A 137 28.58 7.86 -3.82
N ASP A 138 27.87 6.73 -3.84
CA ASP A 138 28.32 5.48 -4.44
C ASP A 138 28.43 5.57 -5.96
N TRP A 139 27.54 6.36 -6.59
CA TRP A 139 27.49 6.47 -8.05
C TRP A 139 27.53 7.91 -8.57
N CYS A 140 26.98 8.88 -7.81
CA CYS A 140 26.95 10.27 -8.27
C CYS A 140 28.29 10.94 -7.99
N ARG A 141 28.91 11.51 -9.03
CA ARG A 141 30.12 12.35 -8.89
C ARG A 141 29.95 13.51 -7.87
N PHE A 142 28.72 13.97 -7.66
CA PHE A 142 28.38 15.05 -6.73
C PHE A 142 27.61 14.55 -5.50
N GLY A 143 27.54 13.23 -5.28
CA GLY A 143 26.87 12.66 -4.12
C GLY A 143 27.59 13.07 -2.84
N THR A 144 26.83 13.54 -1.85
CA THR A 144 27.37 14.04 -0.57
C THR A 144 27.21 13.05 0.57
N GLN A 145 26.24 12.14 0.49
CA GLN A 145 25.91 11.15 1.51
C GLN A 145 25.49 9.84 0.86
N ASP A 146 25.44 8.79 1.67
CA ASP A 146 24.88 7.50 1.32
C ASP A 146 23.35 7.62 1.18
N SER A 147 22.82 7.06 0.08
CA SER A 147 21.40 7.05 -0.22
C SER A 147 20.97 5.82 -1.02
N THR A 148 21.78 4.75 -1.01
CA THR A 148 21.59 3.52 -1.77
C THR A 148 21.39 2.31 -0.87
#